data_AF-Q9ZAS9-F1
#
_entry.id   AF-Q9ZAS9-F1
#
_cell.length_a   1.000
_cell.length_b   1.000
_cell.length_c   1.000
_cell.angle_alpha   90.00
_cell.angle_beta   90.00
_cell.angle_gamma   90.00
#
_symmetry.space_group_name_H-M   'P 1'
#
loop_
_entity.id
_entity.type
_entity.pdbx_description
1 polymer ?
#
loop_
_entity_poly.entity_id
_entity_poly.type
_entity_poly.pdbx_seq_one_letter_code
_entity_poly.pdbx_strand_id
1 'polypeptide(L)'
;MKYNQYSYIGTSVSQAEKELKKLGFQISSQKTNKANLATFVSQVYFHNPDKDDVFKSIIADSQTDLATFVHSDRGLTEEIFYSIALQLLEFTPYIDFDEAKTFIKHSHFPIIFQPKHFLLNFYQLLGTRTKNGMTLIDKLVSQGFLPADNHYRYFNGKSVATFDTNALIREIVYVEAPLDTDKDGQL
;
A
#
# COMPACT_ATOMS: atom_id res chain seq x y z
N MET A 1 -14.09 5.06 12.72
CA MET A 1 -13.05 6.02 12.31
C MET A 1 -13.29 6.40 10.85
N LYS A 2 -13.10 7.67 10.46
CA LYS A 2 -13.23 8.12 9.06
C LYS A 2 -11.86 8.16 8.37
N TYR A 3 -11.79 7.69 7.14
CA TYR A 3 -10.63 7.77 6.27
C TYR A 3 -10.69 9.05 5.44
N ASN A 4 -9.86 10.03 5.79
CA ASN A 4 -9.67 11.22 4.97
C ASN A 4 -8.28 11.14 4.31
N GLN A 5 -8.25 11.05 2.98
CA GLN A 5 -7.01 10.91 2.20
C GLN A 5 -6.90 12.06 1.19
N TYR A 6 -6.13 13.09 1.57
CA TYR A 6 -5.92 14.28 0.73
C TYR A 6 -4.64 14.22 -0.10
N SER A 7 -3.75 13.26 0.19
CA SER A 7 -2.44 13.15 -0.45
C SER A 7 -2.43 12.27 -1.70
N TYR A 8 -3.53 11.58 -2.01
CA TYR A 8 -3.60 10.69 -3.17
C TYR A 8 -3.77 11.49 -4.46
N ILE A 9 -2.88 11.25 -5.42
CA ILE A 9 -2.93 11.88 -6.74
C ILE A 9 -3.58 10.89 -7.70
N GLY A 10 -4.73 11.26 -8.27
CA GLY A 10 -5.39 10.44 -9.30
C GLY A 10 -4.48 10.21 -10.51
N THR A 11 -4.48 8.99 -11.05
CA THR A 11 -3.57 8.61 -12.14
C THR A 11 -4.27 7.70 -13.17
N SER A 12 -3.64 7.51 -14.32
CA SER A 12 -4.14 6.60 -15.36
C SER A 12 -3.74 5.14 -15.08
N VAL A 13 -4.48 4.18 -15.63
CA VAL A 13 -4.17 2.74 -15.49
C VAL A 13 -2.75 2.42 -15.97
N SER A 14 -2.33 3.00 -17.09
CA SER A 14 -0.99 2.79 -17.66
C SER A 14 0.12 3.29 -16.73
N GLN A 15 -0.06 4.48 -16.15
CA GLN A 15 0.90 5.03 -15.19
C GLN A 15 0.92 4.24 -13.88
N ALA A 16 -0.24 3.83 -13.37
CA ALA A 16 -0.34 2.96 -12.20
C ALA A 16 0.39 1.64 -12.43
N GLU A 17 0.15 0.96 -13.55
CA GLU A 17 0.83 -0.30 -13.90
C GLU A 17 2.35 -0.11 -14.00
N LYS A 18 2.80 1.01 -14.60
CA LYS A 18 4.24 1.34 -14.69
C LYS A 18 4.87 1.54 -13.31
N GLU A 19 4.23 2.29 -12.42
CA GLU A 19 4.73 2.50 -11.06
C GLU A 19 4.73 1.21 -10.24
N LEU A 20 3.65 0.41 -10.30
CA LEU A 20 3.55 -0.89 -9.64
C LEU A 20 4.70 -1.82 -10.05
N LYS A 21 4.97 -1.92 -11.36
CA LYS A 21 6.10 -2.72 -11.87
C LYS A 21 7.45 -2.20 -11.40
N LYS A 22 7.64 -0.87 -11.35
CA LYS A 22 8.88 -0.27 -10.82
C LYS A 22 9.12 -0.57 -9.34
N LEU A 23 8.04 -0.72 -8.57
CA LEU A 23 8.08 -1.17 -7.17
C LEU A 23 8.25 -2.70 -7.03
N GLY A 24 8.32 -3.45 -8.13
CA GLY A 24 8.50 -4.90 -8.11
C GLY A 24 7.19 -5.71 -8.10
N PHE A 25 6.01 -5.06 -8.14
CA PHE A 25 4.74 -5.78 -8.23
C PHE A 25 4.58 -6.44 -9.61
N GLN A 26 4.29 -7.75 -9.62
CA GLN A 26 4.17 -8.59 -10.82
C GLN A 26 2.73 -8.63 -11.33
N ILE A 27 2.06 -7.47 -11.35
CA ILE A 27 0.68 -7.30 -11.81
C ILE A 27 0.64 -6.60 -13.16
N SER A 28 -0.33 -6.94 -13.99
CA SER A 28 -0.47 -6.37 -15.33
C SER A 28 -1.90 -6.39 -15.84
N SER A 29 -2.19 -5.49 -16.78
CA SER A 29 -3.48 -5.43 -17.47
C SER A 29 -3.74 -6.67 -18.36
N GLN A 30 -2.69 -7.47 -18.64
CA GLN A 30 -2.77 -8.71 -19.40
C GLN A 30 -3.24 -9.91 -18.56
N LYS A 31 -3.18 -9.81 -17.22
CA LYS A 31 -3.66 -10.85 -16.29
C LYS A 31 -5.11 -10.59 -15.88
N THR A 32 -5.83 -11.65 -15.54
CA THR A 32 -7.18 -11.52 -14.99
C THR A 32 -7.14 -10.82 -13.62
N ASN A 33 -8.24 -10.17 -13.23
CA ASN A 33 -8.34 -9.50 -11.92
C ASN A 33 -8.06 -10.47 -10.76
N LYS A 34 -8.58 -11.70 -10.84
CA LYS A 34 -8.35 -12.74 -9.85
C LYS A 34 -6.87 -13.16 -9.78
N ALA A 35 -6.20 -13.32 -10.92
CA ALA A 35 -4.77 -13.66 -10.94
C ALA A 35 -3.89 -12.50 -10.41
N ASN A 36 -4.23 -11.25 -10.74
CA ASN A 36 -3.57 -10.08 -10.18
C ASN A 36 -3.79 -9.97 -8.67
N LEU A 37 -4.98 -10.29 -8.16
CA LEU A 37 -5.28 -10.31 -6.73
C LEU A 37 -4.42 -11.34 -5.98
N ALA A 38 -4.37 -12.58 -6.46
CA ALA A 38 -3.53 -13.61 -5.86
C ALA A 38 -2.05 -13.18 -5.84
N THR A 39 -1.55 -12.64 -6.97
CA THR A 39 -0.18 -12.13 -7.07
C THR A 39 0.06 -10.99 -6.08
N PHE A 40 -0.86 -10.01 -6.02
CA PHE A 40 -0.75 -8.86 -5.15
C PHE A 40 -0.72 -9.26 -3.67
N VAL A 41 -1.64 -10.13 -3.22
CA VAL A 41 -1.68 -10.63 -1.84
C VAL A 41 -0.38 -11.35 -1.50
N SER A 42 0.10 -12.25 -2.38
CA SER A 42 1.37 -12.94 -2.16
C SER A 42 2.56 -11.98 -2.03
N GLN A 43 2.57 -10.86 -2.75
CA GLN A 43 3.63 -9.85 -2.65
C GLN A 43 3.48 -8.92 -1.44
N VAL A 44 2.25 -8.68 -0.96
CA VAL A 44 2.02 -7.99 0.32
C VAL A 44 2.55 -8.82 1.49
N TYR A 45 2.39 -10.15 1.43
CA TYR A 45 2.92 -11.10 2.41
C TYR A 45 4.28 -11.69 2.01
N PHE A 46 5.17 -10.89 1.40
CA PHE A 46 6.45 -11.36 0.85
C PHE A 46 7.38 -12.08 1.84
N HIS A 47 7.22 -11.86 3.15
CA HIS A 47 7.96 -12.59 4.20
C HIS A 47 7.49 -14.03 4.40
N ASN A 48 6.31 -14.38 3.91
CA ASN A 48 5.75 -15.73 4.03
C ASN A 48 6.02 -16.50 2.74
N PRO A 49 6.93 -17.50 2.75
CA PRO A 49 7.23 -18.28 1.55
C PRO A 49 6.07 -19.20 1.15
N ASP A 50 5.26 -19.64 2.11
CA ASP A 50 4.08 -20.46 1.86
C ASP A 50 2.87 -19.57 1.50
N LYS A 51 2.54 -19.55 0.21
CA LYS A 51 1.42 -18.77 -0.32
C LYS A 51 0.08 -19.39 0.04
N ASP A 52 0.02 -20.71 0.16
CA ASP A 52 -1.22 -21.42 0.44
C ASP A 52 -1.67 -21.14 1.87
N ASP A 53 -0.73 -21.10 2.81
CA ASP A 53 -1.02 -20.71 4.20
C ASP A 53 -1.50 -19.25 4.31
N VAL A 54 -0.84 -18.32 3.60
CA VAL A 54 -1.33 -16.93 3.53
C VAL A 54 -2.74 -16.88 2.96
N PHE A 55 -3.02 -17.60 1.88
CA PHE A 55 -4.32 -17.57 1.24
C PHE A 55 -5.41 -18.23 2.09
N LYS A 56 -5.09 -19.25 2.88
CA LYS A 56 -6.02 -19.84 3.85
C LYS A 56 -6.31 -18.90 5.04
N SER A 57 -5.34 -18.05 5.40
CA SER A 57 -5.51 -17.11 6.52
C SER A 57 -6.39 -15.90 6.20
N ILE A 58 -6.66 -15.63 4.91
CA ILE A 58 -7.41 -14.44 4.46
C ILE A 58 -8.81 -14.86 4.08
N ILE A 59 -9.81 -14.17 4.64
CA ILE A 59 -11.22 -14.43 4.37
C ILE A 59 -11.64 -13.68 3.09
N ALA A 60 -12.16 -14.39 2.10
CA ALA A 60 -12.68 -13.78 0.88
C ALA A 60 -14.13 -13.28 1.06
N ASP A 61 -14.96 -14.07 1.74
CA ASP A 61 -16.34 -13.77 2.09
C ASP A 61 -16.79 -14.59 3.31
N SER A 62 -18.08 -14.52 3.68
CA SER A 62 -18.61 -15.20 4.86
C SER A 62 -18.53 -16.74 4.82
N GLN A 63 -18.18 -17.34 3.68
CA GLN A 63 -18.19 -18.80 3.48
C GLN A 63 -16.81 -19.35 3.09
N THR A 64 -15.93 -18.53 2.52
CA THR A 64 -14.70 -19.01 1.87
C THR A 64 -13.49 -18.15 2.21
N ASP A 65 -12.34 -18.82 2.35
CA ASP A 65 -11.02 -18.20 2.38
C ASP A 65 -10.54 -17.82 0.95
N LEU A 66 -9.45 -17.06 0.87
CA LEU A 66 -8.86 -16.61 -0.38
C LEU A 66 -8.36 -17.80 -1.21
N ALA A 67 -7.83 -18.85 -0.58
CA ALA A 67 -7.38 -20.05 -1.27
C ALA A 67 -8.52 -20.71 -2.04
N THR A 68 -9.64 -20.96 -1.37
CA THR A 68 -10.85 -21.56 -1.94
C THR A 68 -11.45 -20.66 -3.01
N PHE A 69 -11.51 -19.35 -2.78
CA PHE A 69 -12.01 -18.40 -3.77
C PHE A 69 -11.15 -18.36 -5.04
N VAL A 70 -9.82 -18.37 -4.91
CA VAL A 70 -8.88 -18.32 -6.04
C VAL A 70 -9.03 -19.57 -6.93
N HIS A 71 -9.27 -20.74 -6.34
CA HIS A 71 -9.48 -22.00 -7.07
C HIS A 71 -10.89 -22.20 -7.64
N SER A 72 -11.86 -21.37 -7.24
CA SER A 72 -13.24 -21.45 -7.74
C SER A 72 -13.43 -20.72 -9.09
N ASP A 73 -14.54 -21.01 -9.78
CA ASP A 73 -14.95 -20.29 -11.00
C ASP A 73 -15.61 -18.93 -10.73
N ARG A 74 -15.81 -18.56 -9.45
CA ARG A 74 -16.51 -17.33 -9.07
C ARG A 74 -15.74 -16.09 -9.51
N GLY A 75 -16.41 -15.10 -10.09
CA GLY A 75 -15.80 -13.82 -10.42
C GLY A 75 -15.40 -13.01 -9.18
N LEU A 76 -14.40 -12.14 -9.31
CA LEU A 76 -14.04 -11.18 -8.25
C LEU A 76 -15.09 -10.07 -8.18
N THR A 77 -15.83 -10.04 -7.08
CA THR A 77 -16.84 -9.02 -6.80
C THR A 77 -16.26 -7.88 -5.97
N GLU A 78 -16.98 -6.76 -5.92
CA GLU A 78 -16.66 -5.63 -5.05
C GLU A 78 -16.55 -6.04 -3.57
N GLU A 79 -17.46 -6.88 -3.11
CA GLU A 79 -17.52 -7.31 -1.72
C GLU A 79 -16.30 -8.15 -1.32
N ILE A 80 -15.93 -9.11 -2.17
CA ILE A 80 -14.73 -9.92 -1.97
C ILE A 80 -13.48 -9.03 -1.98
N PHE A 81 -13.41 -8.07 -2.91
CA PHE A 81 -12.31 -7.12 -2.95
C PHE A 81 -12.18 -6.33 -1.65
N TYR A 82 -13.26 -5.74 -1.13
CA TYR A 82 -13.19 -4.96 0.10
C TYR A 82 -12.89 -5.83 1.33
N SER A 83 -13.46 -7.03 1.44
CA SER A 83 -13.14 -7.95 2.54
C SER A 83 -11.64 -8.23 2.61
N ILE A 84 -11.02 -8.52 1.47
CA ILE A 84 -9.58 -8.76 1.37
C ILE A 84 -8.80 -7.45 1.61
N ALA A 85 -9.18 -6.35 0.96
CA ALA A 85 -8.49 -5.07 1.08
C ALA A 85 -8.44 -4.58 2.53
N LEU A 86 -9.52 -4.72 3.30
CA LEU A 86 -9.56 -4.38 4.72
C LEU A 86 -8.59 -5.23 5.53
N GLN A 87 -8.51 -6.54 5.28
CA GLN A 87 -7.53 -7.42 5.92
C GLN A 87 -6.08 -7.04 5.58
N LEU A 88 -5.78 -6.69 4.32
CA LEU A 88 -4.46 -6.19 3.93
C LEU A 88 -4.10 -4.87 4.63
N LEU A 89 -5.11 -4.07 4.98
CA LEU A 89 -4.99 -2.85 5.78
C LEU A 89 -5.04 -3.10 7.30
N GLU A 90 -4.90 -4.36 7.74
CA GLU A 90 -4.83 -4.79 9.14
C GLU A 90 -6.15 -4.72 9.92
N PHE A 91 -7.28 -4.64 9.22
CA PHE A 91 -8.58 -4.85 9.86
C PHE A 91 -8.90 -6.33 10.00
N THR A 92 -9.34 -6.72 11.18
CA THR A 92 -9.66 -8.11 11.51
C THR A 92 -11.17 -8.36 11.30
N PRO A 93 -11.57 -9.29 10.41
CA PRO A 93 -12.97 -9.69 10.27
C PRO A 93 -13.56 -10.17 11.60
N TYR A 94 -14.85 -9.90 11.82
CA TYR A 94 -15.61 -10.24 13.05
C TYR A 94 -15.14 -9.53 14.33
N ILE A 95 -14.10 -8.69 14.25
CA ILE A 95 -13.66 -7.82 15.34
C ILE A 95 -13.84 -6.36 14.93
N ASP A 96 -13.27 -5.98 13.79
CA ASP A 96 -13.36 -4.62 13.27
C ASP A 96 -14.56 -4.43 12.33
N PHE A 97 -14.97 -5.49 11.62
CA PHE A 97 -16.13 -5.47 10.72
C PHE A 97 -16.74 -6.86 10.52
N ASP A 98 -18.08 -6.91 10.46
CA ASP A 98 -18.82 -8.11 10.01
C ASP A 98 -19.04 -8.09 8.50
N GLU A 99 -19.51 -6.96 7.98
CA GLU A 99 -19.78 -6.76 6.56
C GLU A 99 -18.89 -5.65 5.99
N ALA A 100 -18.04 -6.01 5.01
CA ALA A 100 -17.10 -5.08 4.40
C ALA A 100 -17.83 -3.85 3.80
N LYS A 101 -18.94 -4.03 3.07
CA LYS A 101 -19.68 -2.90 2.47
C LYS A 101 -20.16 -1.89 3.51
N THR A 102 -20.70 -2.36 4.62
CA THR A 102 -21.18 -1.51 5.71
C THR A 102 -20.02 -0.74 6.34
N PHE A 103 -18.89 -1.41 6.56
CA PHE A 103 -17.68 -0.78 7.11
C PHE A 103 -17.10 0.29 6.17
N ILE A 104 -16.98 -0.01 4.88
CA ILE A 104 -16.45 0.90 3.85
C ILE A 104 -17.31 2.17 3.78
N LYS A 105 -18.64 2.03 3.81
CA LYS A 105 -19.58 3.16 3.82
C LYS A 105 -19.42 4.04 5.06
N HIS A 106 -19.39 3.45 6.25
CA HIS A 106 -19.25 4.23 7.50
C HIS A 106 -17.88 4.89 7.64
N SER A 107 -16.84 4.22 7.16
CA SER A 107 -15.46 4.69 7.25
C SER A 107 -15.10 5.71 6.17
N HIS A 108 -15.95 5.95 5.16
CA HIS A 108 -15.61 6.74 3.97
C HIS A 108 -14.34 6.22 3.29
N PHE A 109 -14.31 4.91 3.04
CA PHE A 109 -13.15 4.28 2.44
C PHE A 109 -12.79 4.94 1.09
N PRO A 110 -11.50 5.19 0.81
CA PRO A 110 -11.13 6.04 -0.32
C PRO A 110 -11.24 5.33 -1.68
N ILE A 111 -11.27 4.00 -1.70
CA ILE A 111 -11.27 3.22 -2.94
C ILE A 111 -12.71 2.95 -3.38
N ILE A 112 -13.04 3.38 -4.60
CA ILE A 112 -14.25 2.96 -5.31
C ILE A 112 -13.85 1.80 -6.22
N PHE A 113 -14.44 0.62 -6.01
CA PHE A 113 -14.10 -0.56 -6.78
C PHE A 113 -14.41 -0.40 -8.28
N GLN A 114 -13.36 -0.48 -9.11
CA GLN A 114 -13.47 -0.39 -10.56
C GLN A 114 -13.05 -1.71 -11.22
N PRO A 115 -13.99 -2.60 -11.62
CA PRO A 115 -13.63 -3.90 -12.19
C PRO A 115 -12.94 -3.78 -13.56
N LYS A 116 -13.25 -2.74 -14.34
CA LYS A 116 -12.63 -2.47 -15.65
C LYS A 116 -11.23 -1.82 -15.55
N HIS A 117 -10.94 -1.17 -14.42
CA HIS A 117 -9.68 -0.48 -14.16
C HIS A 117 -9.02 -1.03 -12.91
N PHE A 118 -9.02 -2.36 -12.78
CA PHE A 118 -8.79 -3.03 -11.52
C PHE A 118 -7.42 -2.75 -10.88
N LEU A 119 -6.39 -2.48 -11.69
CA LEU A 119 -5.07 -2.08 -11.19
C LEU A 119 -5.10 -0.77 -10.39
N LEU A 120 -6.02 0.15 -10.69
CA LEU A 120 -6.18 1.38 -9.90
C LEU A 120 -6.62 1.09 -8.48
N ASN A 121 -7.40 0.01 -8.26
CA ASN A 121 -7.81 -0.39 -6.92
C ASN A 121 -6.58 -0.81 -6.09
N PHE A 122 -5.66 -1.60 -6.65
CA PHE A 122 -4.42 -1.98 -5.97
C PHE A 122 -3.46 -0.81 -5.77
N TYR A 123 -3.34 0.03 -6.79
CA TYR A 123 -2.52 1.22 -6.72
C TYR A 123 -3.02 2.16 -5.60
N GLN A 124 -4.32 2.41 -5.53
CA GLN A 124 -4.88 3.21 -4.45
C GLN A 124 -4.79 2.51 -3.09
N LEU A 125 -4.92 1.17 -3.05
CA LEU A 125 -4.76 0.39 -1.83
C LEU A 125 -3.36 0.54 -1.22
N LEU A 126 -2.31 0.52 -2.05
CA LEU A 126 -0.94 0.82 -1.60
C LEU A 126 -0.82 2.22 -0.98
N GLY A 127 -1.51 3.21 -1.54
CA GLY A 127 -1.54 4.56 -0.97
C GLY A 127 -2.48 4.74 0.23
N THR A 128 -3.32 3.74 0.53
CA THR A 128 -4.34 3.82 1.59
C THR A 128 -3.71 3.52 2.95
N ARG A 129 -4.16 4.24 3.99
CA ARG A 129 -3.70 4.02 5.36
C ARG A 129 -4.20 2.68 5.90
N THR A 130 -3.35 1.99 6.63
CA THR A 130 -3.68 0.82 7.45
C THR A 130 -4.42 1.28 8.71
N LYS A 131 -4.97 0.32 9.47
CA LYS A 131 -5.55 0.55 10.80
C LYS A 131 -4.60 1.34 11.73
N ASN A 132 -3.28 1.16 11.57
CA ASN A 132 -2.23 1.80 12.35
C ASN A 132 -1.78 3.18 11.82
N GLY A 133 -2.40 3.69 10.74
CA GLY A 133 -2.22 5.05 10.24
C GLY A 133 -1.14 5.25 9.18
N MET A 134 -0.21 4.31 9.02
CA MET A 134 0.78 4.31 7.93
C MET A 134 0.17 3.79 6.63
N THR A 135 0.59 4.30 5.46
CA THR A 135 0.12 3.76 4.17
C THR A 135 0.59 2.32 3.98
N LEU A 136 -0.14 1.52 3.20
CA LEU A 136 0.25 0.13 2.95
C LEU A 136 1.64 0.04 2.30
N ILE A 137 1.98 0.94 1.35
CA ILE A 137 3.32 0.95 0.74
C ILE A 137 4.40 1.27 1.76
N ASP A 138 4.21 2.26 2.63
CA ASP A 138 5.19 2.62 3.66
C ASP A 138 5.38 1.45 4.64
N LYS A 139 4.29 0.75 4.99
CA LYS A 139 4.36 -0.50 5.78
C LYS A 139 5.24 -1.53 5.10
N LEU A 140 4.97 -1.84 3.84
CA LEU A 140 5.75 -2.85 3.09
C LEU A 140 7.23 -2.46 3.01
N VAL A 141 7.52 -1.19 2.71
CA VAL A 141 8.90 -0.69 2.64
C VAL A 141 9.59 -0.77 4.01
N SER A 142 8.91 -0.40 5.10
CA SER A 142 9.45 -0.52 6.46
C SER A 142 9.75 -1.97 6.86
N GLN A 143 9.07 -2.93 6.23
CA GLN A 143 9.29 -4.36 6.42
C GLN A 143 10.35 -4.93 5.47
N GLY A 144 10.96 -4.14 4.58
CA GLY A 144 12.00 -4.59 3.64
C GLY A 144 11.49 -5.07 2.28
N PHE A 145 10.27 -4.69 1.87
CA PHE A 145 9.76 -5.03 0.53
C PHE A 145 10.60 -4.44 -0.59
N LEU A 146 11.14 -3.22 -0.37
CA LEU A 146 12.13 -2.60 -1.23
C LEU A 146 13.49 -2.58 -0.51
N PRO A 147 14.60 -2.80 -1.23
CA PRO A 147 15.92 -2.67 -0.64
C PRO A 147 16.23 -1.19 -0.33
N ALA A 148 16.99 -0.96 0.74
CA ALA A 148 17.62 0.32 1.02
C ALA A 148 18.87 0.48 0.13
N ASP A 149 18.64 0.70 -1.17
CA ASP A 149 19.69 0.79 -2.19
C ASP A 149 20.26 2.21 -2.36
N ASN A 150 19.84 3.16 -1.53
CA ASN A 150 20.24 4.57 -1.58
C ASN A 150 19.89 5.28 -2.90
N HIS A 151 18.85 4.81 -3.60
CA HIS A 151 18.32 5.48 -4.78
C HIS A 151 16.91 6.00 -4.52
N TYR A 152 16.59 7.16 -5.10
CA TYR A 152 15.23 7.67 -5.07
C TYR A 152 14.28 6.73 -5.80
N ARG A 153 13.25 6.29 -5.06
CA ARG A 153 12.10 5.59 -5.62
C ARG A 153 10.86 6.41 -5.28
N TYR A 154 9.96 6.48 -6.25
CA TYR A 154 8.74 7.28 -6.11
C TYR A 154 7.50 6.40 -6.27
N PHE A 155 6.49 6.71 -5.48
CA PHE A 155 5.16 6.16 -5.61
C PHE A 155 4.14 7.28 -5.43
N ASN A 156 3.23 7.44 -6.40
CA ASN A 156 2.17 8.45 -6.34
C ASN A 156 2.68 9.86 -5.99
N GLY A 157 3.78 10.26 -6.65
CA GLY A 157 4.43 11.56 -6.49
C GLY A 157 5.21 11.74 -5.18
N LYS A 158 5.37 10.69 -4.35
CA LYS A 158 6.06 10.76 -3.06
C LYS A 158 7.31 9.88 -3.08
N SER A 159 8.38 10.34 -2.43
CA SER A 159 9.56 9.50 -2.22
C SER A 159 9.22 8.41 -1.21
N VAL A 160 9.63 7.18 -1.49
CA VAL A 160 9.55 6.07 -0.52
C VAL A 160 10.89 5.93 0.23
N ALA A 161 10.88 5.29 1.39
CA ALA A 161 12.04 5.19 2.28
C ALA A 161 13.05 4.11 1.82
N THR A 162 13.86 4.43 0.81
CA THR A 162 14.87 3.52 0.21
C THR A 162 16.31 3.92 0.47
N PHE A 163 16.54 4.86 1.40
CA PHE A 163 17.86 5.24 1.87
C PHE A 163 18.16 4.54 3.20
N ASP A 164 19.38 4.03 3.34
CA ASP A 164 19.84 3.39 4.57
C ASP A 164 20.05 4.44 5.67
N THR A 165 19.19 4.37 6.68
CA THR A 165 19.24 5.29 7.82
C THR A 165 20.24 4.88 8.90
N ASN A 166 20.90 3.71 8.78
CA ASN A 166 21.99 3.32 9.67
C ASN A 166 23.31 4.05 9.37
N ALA A 167 23.45 4.58 8.15
CA ALA A 167 24.65 5.27 7.66
C ALA A 167 24.41 6.78 7.44
N LEU A 168 23.52 7.40 8.22
CA LEU A 168 23.25 8.84 8.12
C LEU A 168 24.49 9.66 8.48
N ILE A 169 24.91 10.54 7.58
CA ILE A 169 25.93 11.56 7.85
C ILE A 169 25.27 12.66 8.69
N ARG A 170 25.84 12.93 9.86
CA ARG A 170 25.39 14.00 10.77
C ARG A 170 26.59 14.91 11.04
N GLU A 171 26.55 16.12 10.50
CA GLU A 171 27.67 17.07 10.54
C GLU A 171 27.27 18.41 11.18
N ILE A 172 28.26 19.14 11.69
CA ILE A 172 28.11 20.46 12.28
C ILE A 172 28.98 21.42 11.48
N VAL A 173 28.37 22.49 10.97
CA VAL A 173 29.04 23.57 10.26
C VAL A 173 28.60 24.91 10.83
N TYR A 174 29.47 25.91 10.76
CA TYR A 174 29.14 27.29 11.09
C TYR A 174 28.94 28.05 9.80
N VAL A 175 27.75 28.62 9.62
CA VAL A 175 27.43 29.48 8.48
C VAL A 175 27.53 30.92 8.97
N GLU A 176 28.40 31.69 8.32
CA GLU A 176 28.55 33.13 8.58
C GLU A 176 27.23 33.83 8.27
N ALA A 177 26.67 34.51 9.27
CA ALA A 177 25.43 35.26 9.14
C ALA A 177 25.79 36.73 8.91
N PRO A 178 25.13 37.47 8.02
CA PRO A 178 25.48 38.87 7.77
C PRO A 178 24.95 39.81 8.88
N LEU A 179 25.20 39.48 10.15
CA LEU A 179 24.61 40.11 11.32
C LEU A 179 25.63 40.20 12.47
N ASP A 180 26.02 41.42 12.82
CA ASP A 180 26.81 41.74 14.00
C ASP A 180 25.89 42.09 15.19
N THR A 181 25.18 41.08 15.73
CA THR A 181 24.20 41.31 16.81
C THR A 181 24.84 41.53 18.18
N ASP A 182 26.07 41.05 18.36
CA ASP A 182 26.90 41.21 19.55
C ASP A 182 27.83 42.42 19.49
N LYS A 183 27.86 43.15 18.37
CA LYS A 183 28.61 44.39 18.13
C LYS A 183 30.11 44.21 18.31
N ASP A 184 30.61 43.04 17.90
CA ASP A 184 32.03 42.72 17.96
C ASP A 184 32.81 43.23 16.72
N GLY A 185 32.09 43.78 15.73
CA GLY A 185 32.67 44.32 14.50
C GLY A 185 33.03 43.25 13.47
N GLN A 186 32.72 41.99 13.75
CA GLN A 186 32.78 40.89 12.80
C GLN A 186 31.36 40.61 12.27
N LEU A 187 31.30 40.24 10.98
CA LEU A 187 30.09 39.70 10.37
C LEU A 187 30.23 38.18 10.34
#